data_AF-M0M6T0-F1
#
_entry.id   AF-M0M6T0-F1
#
_cell.length_a   1.000
_cell.length_b   1.000
_cell.length_c   1.000
_cell.angle_alpha   90.00
_cell.angle_beta   90.00
_cell.angle_gamma   90.00
#
_symmetry.space_group_name_H-M   'P 1'
#
loop_
_entity.id
_entity.type
_entity.pdbx_description
1 polymer ?
#
loop_
_entity_poly.entity_id
_entity_poly.type
_entity_poly.pdbx_seq_one_letter_code
_entity_poly.pdbx_strand_id
1 'polypeptide(L)' 'MAKVEITIPEQLEMQIARMVEEGEFLNRQEAVEELLSSGMRAYQTNGPMDDEEGAGLEDDGMMGHEDEYVF' A
#
# COMPACT_ATOMS: atom_id res chain seq x y z
N MET A 1 -5.11 -16.95 12.56
CA MET A 1 -5.56 -16.01 11.52
C MET A 1 -6.62 -15.10 12.13
N ALA A 2 -6.49 -13.79 11.94
CA ALA A 2 -7.51 -12.84 12.35
C ALA A 2 -8.77 -13.08 11.52
N LYS A 3 -9.95 -13.09 12.15
CA LYS A 3 -11.22 -13.13 11.44
C LYS A 3 -11.73 -11.70 11.35
N VAL A 4 -11.97 -11.24 10.14
CA VAL A 4 -12.51 -9.91 9.87
C VAL A 4 -13.87 -10.09 9.21
N GLU A 5 -14.89 -9.44 9.76
CA GLU A 5 -16.23 -9.41 9.20
C GLU A 5 -16.44 -8.07 8.49
N ILE A 6 -16.80 -8.13 7.21
CA ILE A 6 -17.01 -6.96 6.36
C ILE A 6 -18.35 -7.10 5.66
N THR A 7 -19.11 -6.00 5.66
CA THR A 7 -20.38 -5.92 4.94
C THR A 7 -20.12 -5.37 3.54
N ILE A 8 -20.45 -6.17 2.53
CA ILE A 8 -20.25 -5.82 1.13
C ILE A 8 -21.63 -5.57 0.50
N PRO A 9 -21.80 -4.50 -0.30
CA PRO A 9 -23.02 -4.27 -1.08
C PRO A 9 -23.34 -5.44 -2.02
N GLU A 10 -24.63 -5.73 -2.20
CA GLU A 10 -25.11 -6.87 -3.00
C GLU A 10 -24.57 -6.87 -4.44
N GLN A 11 -24.42 -5.70 -5.05
CA GLN A 11 -23.88 -5.59 -6.42
C GLN A 11 -22.42 -6.04 -6.53
N LEU A 12 -21.60 -5.80 -5.49
CA LEU A 12 -20.22 -6.28 -5.43
C LEU A 12 -20.17 -7.77 -5.14
N GLU A 13 -21.08 -8.25 -4.29
CA GLU A 13 -21.25 -9.66 -3.99
C GLU A 13 -21.55 -10.48 -5.25
N MET A 14 -22.47 -10.01 -6.10
CA MET A 14 -22.78 -10.65 -7.39
C MET A 14 -21.58 -10.67 -8.34
N GLN A 15 -20.76 -9.61 -8.34
CA GLN A 15 -19.56 -9.56 -9.17
C GLN A 15 -18.51 -10.58 -8.71
N ILE A 16 -18.29 -10.68 -7.40
CA ILE A 16 -17.36 -11.67 -6.82
C ILE A 16 -17.84 -13.09 -7.10
N ALA A 17 -19.13 -13.36 -6.93
CA ALA A 17 -19.71 -14.67 -7.24
C ALA A 17 -19.47 -15.05 -8.70
N ARG A 18 -19.66 -14.12 -9.64
CA ARG A 18 -19.38 -14.35 -11.06
C ARG A 18 -17.92 -14.66 -11.34
N MET A 19 -16.97 -13.93 -10.73
CA MET A 19 -15.53 -14.20 -10.91
C MET A 19 -15.15 -15.59 -10.37
N VAL A 20 -15.78 -16.04 -9.28
CA VAL A 20 -15.61 -17.41 -8.76
C VAL A 20 -16.21 -18.44 -9.73
N GLU A 21 -17.39 -18.18 -10.29
CA GLU A 21 -18.04 -19.06 -11.26
C GLU A 21 -17.26 -19.19 -12.59
N GLU A 22 -16.64 -18.10 -13.04
CA GLU A 22 -15.77 -18.08 -14.23
C GLU A 22 -14.43 -18.80 -13.98
N GLY A 23 -14.16 -19.21 -12.74
CA GLY A 23 -12.97 -19.97 -12.35
C GLY A 23 -11.74 -19.10 -12.12
N GLU A 24 -11.90 -17.78 -11.99
CA GLU A 24 -10.81 -16.87 -11.64
C GLU A 24 -10.37 -17.06 -10.18
N PHE A 25 -11.30 -17.42 -9.31
CA PHE A 25 -11.05 -17.68 -7.89
C PHE A 25 -11.63 -19.02 -7.44
N LEU A 26 -10.94 -19.68 -6.51
CA LEU A 26 -11.38 -20.97 -5.94
C LEU A 26 -12.63 -20.82 -5.07
N ASN A 27 -12.73 -19.71 -4.34
CA ASN A 27 -13.86 -19.42 -3.47
C ASN A 27 -13.92 -17.91 -3.17
N ARG A 28 -15.03 -17.48 -2.56
CA ARG A 28 -15.26 -16.08 -2.18
C ARG A 28 -14.18 -15.50 -1.25
N GLN A 29 -13.69 -16.30 -0.29
CA GLN A 29 -12.71 -15.81 0.68
C GLN A 29 -11.38 -15.47 0.00
N GLU A 30 -10.90 -16.37 -0.86
CA GLU A 30 -9.70 -16.14 -1.68
C GLU A 30 -9.88 -14.92 -2.60
N ALA A 31 -11.03 -14.81 -3.25
CA ALA A 31 -11.33 -13.66 -4.10
C ALA A 31 -11.24 -12.34 -3.34
N VAL A 32 -11.86 -12.27 -2.15
CA VAL A 32 -11.86 -11.06 -1.33
C VAL A 32 -10.45 -10.74 -0.83
N GLU A 33 -9.68 -11.73 -0.41
CA GLU A 33 -8.31 -11.52 0.08
C GLU A 33 -7.38 -11.00 -1.01
N GLU A 34 -7.42 -11.60 -2.20
CA GLU A 34 -6.60 -11.19 -3.35
C GLU A 34 -7.00 -9.79 -3.84
N LEU A 35 -8.31 -9.51 -3.95
CA LEU A 35 -8.82 -8.21 -4.37
C LEU A 35 -8.43 -7.12 -3.37
N LEU A 36 -8.57 -7.36 -2.06
CA LEU A 36 -8.17 -6.40 -1.03
C LEU A 36 -6.66 -6.19 -1.03
N SER A 37 -5.87 -7.25 -1.16
CA SER A 37 -4.41 -7.17 -1.20
C SER A 37 -3.92 -6.38 -2.42
N SER A 38 -4.48 -6.67 -3.59
CA SER A 38 -4.19 -5.95 -4.83
C SER A 38 -4.62 -4.48 -4.75
N GLY A 39 -5.83 -4.22 -4.25
CA GLY A 39 -6.36 -2.87 -4.06
C GLY A 39 -5.53 -2.04 -3.08
N MET A 40 -5.10 -2.64 -1.96
CA MET A 40 -4.20 -2.00 -1.00
C MET A 40 -2.84 -1.67 -1.62
N ARG A 41 -2.25 -2.58 -2.39
CA ARG A 41 -0.99 -2.33 -3.10
C ARG A 41 -1.14 -1.21 -4.11
N ALA A 42 -2.19 -1.26 -4.95
CA ALA A 42 -2.47 -0.24 -5.95
C ALA A 42 -2.76 1.13 -5.31
N TYR A 43 -3.41 1.15 -4.14
CA TYR A 43 -3.66 2.35 -3.38
C TYR A 43 -2.39 2.88 -2.67
N GLN A 44 -1.51 2.02 -2.20
CA GLN A 44 -0.21 2.44 -1.63
C GLN A 44 0.75 2.92 -2.71
N THR A 45 0.69 2.36 -3.92
CA THR A 45 1.55 2.77 -5.04
C THR A 45 1.02 3.97 -5.81
N ASN A 46 -0.29 4.25 -5.78
CA ASN A 46 -0.92 5.40 -6.46
C ASN A 46 -1.60 6.39 -5.49
N GLY A 47 -1.49 6.18 -4.19
CA GLY A 47 -1.81 7.20 -3.20
C GLY A 47 -0.87 8.38 -3.41
N PRO A 48 -1.17 9.57 -2.85
CA PRO A 48 -0.12 10.56 -2.71
C PRO A 48 1.07 9.80 -2.13
N MET A 49 2.21 9.81 -2.84
CA MET A 49 3.49 9.58 -2.17
C MET A 49 3.35 10.40 -0.91
N ASP A 50 3.36 9.72 0.23
CA ASP A 50 3.30 10.40 1.50
C ASP A 50 4.43 11.43 1.40
N ASP A 51 4.06 12.71 1.27
CA ASP A 51 4.96 13.86 1.36
C ASP A 51 5.44 13.96 2.83
N GLU A 52 5.78 12.81 3.42
CA GLU A 52 6.31 12.55 4.74
C GLU A 52 7.49 11.56 4.67
N GLU A 53 8.04 11.32 3.47
CA GLU A 53 9.48 11.04 3.28
C GLU A 53 10.21 12.30 2.79
N GLY A 54 9.71 13.47 3.21
CA GLY A 54 10.25 14.81 2.99
C GLY A 54 10.65 15.56 4.27
N ALA A 55 10.79 14.89 5.42
CA ALA A 55 11.18 15.52 6.68
C ALA A 55 12.35 14.79 7.36
N GLY A 56 13.50 14.81 6.68
CA GLY A 56 14.81 14.50 7.24
C GLY A 56 15.85 15.56 6.84
N LEU A 57 15.42 16.81 6.68
CA LEU A 57 16.31 17.96 6.74
C LEU A 57 16.58 18.28 8.23
N GLU A 58 17.33 17.40 8.87
CA GLU A 58 18.18 17.73 10.02
C GLU A 58 19.60 17.61 9.46
N ASP A 59 20.13 18.64 8.78
CA ASP A 59 20.92 19.69 9.42
C ASP A 59 21.35 19.34 10.85
N ASP A 60 22.27 18.38 11.01
CA ASP A 60 23.39 18.60 11.92
C ASP A 60 24.57 17.66 11.64
N GLY A 61 25.68 18.25 11.20
CA GLY A 61 26.97 17.84 11.77
C GLY A 61 27.96 17.04 10.94
N MET A 62 28.26 17.39 9.67
CA MET A 62 29.61 17.18 9.08
C MET A 62 29.91 18.14 7.90
N MET A 63 29.62 19.45 8.01
CA MET A 63 30.39 20.46 7.26
C MET A 63 31.41 21.06 8.22
N GLY A 64 32.57 20.43 8.28
CA GLY A 64 33.76 21.04 8.87
C GLY A 64 34.19 22.25 8.03
N HIS A 65 33.67 23.42 8.41
CA HIS A 65 34.47 24.63 8.61
C HIS A 65 35.83 24.21 9.21
N GLU A 66 36.99 24.77 8.88
CA GLU A 66 37.38 26.02 8.26
C GLU A 66 38.88 25.83 7.95
N ASP A 67 39.33 26.34 6.81
CA ASP A 67 40.66 26.92 6.59
C ASP A 67 41.82 26.40 7.46
N GLU A 68 42.74 25.65 6.84
CA GLU A 68 44.15 25.79 7.18
C GLU A 68 45.00 26.06 5.94
N TYR A 69 45.78 27.14 6.04
CA TYR A 69 46.53 27.84 5.01
C TYR A 69 47.74 27.07 4.44
N VAL A 70 48.03 27.35 3.15
CA VAL A 70 49.30 27.33 2.39
C VAL A 70 50.58 26.89 3.13
N PHE A 71 51.25 25.85 2.59
CA PHE A 71 52.70 25.83 2.30
C PHE A 71 53.02 24.95 1.09
#